data_AF-A0A9E6ZAD3-F1
#
_entry.id   AF-A0A9E6ZAD3-F1
#
_cell.length_a   1.000
_cell.length_b   1.000
_cell.length_c   1.000
_cell.angle_alpha   90.00
_cell.angle_beta   90.00
_cell.angle_gamma   90.00
#
_symmetry.space_group_name_H-M   'P 1'
#
loop_
_entity.id
_entity.type
_entity.pdbx_description
1 polymer ?
#
loop_
_entity_poly.entity_id
_entity_poly.type
_entity_poly.pdbx_seq_one_letter_code
_entity_poly.pdbx_strand_id
1 'polypeptide(L)'
;MRKTLSIWVLLCLLALGSAASAAEQIDLNCVKMPRCCTISCVKIDLECCGCYGASGALWAEFLDRSGNVLGTATFNGNWCRCETTATLDNPVNSSEVCSVRLVKEDDSVIVTWGSLRVFCEGNCDCGKWKMAWKGDLWCWEPVPEPVMDEPVAVVPPAPVKKPAPPVVAKKPEPKHDFSYFPPQKEEEPQDEEVIVVIGNG
;
A
#
# COMPACT_ATOMS: atom_id res chain seq x y z
N MET A 1 18.49 -22.58 -56.43
CA MET A 1 18.18 -21.40 -55.56
C MET A 1 17.67 -21.83 -54.17
N ARG A 2 18.35 -22.76 -53.48
CA ARG A 2 17.95 -23.25 -52.14
C ARG A 2 18.96 -22.92 -51.02
N LYS A 3 20.14 -22.38 -51.38
CA LYS A 3 21.25 -22.12 -50.45
C LYS A 3 21.26 -20.70 -49.88
N THR A 4 20.50 -19.77 -50.45
CA THR A 4 20.41 -18.39 -49.99
C THR A 4 19.42 -18.20 -48.85
N LEU A 5 18.40 -19.05 -48.73
CA LEU A 5 17.37 -18.96 -47.70
C LEU A 5 17.89 -19.31 -46.29
N SER A 6 18.87 -20.21 -46.19
CA SER A 6 19.43 -20.63 -44.89
C SER A 6 20.31 -19.56 -44.23
N ILE A 7 20.89 -18.65 -45.01
CA ILE A 7 21.78 -17.59 -44.51
C ILE A 7 20.95 -16.48 -43.84
N TRP A 8 19.78 -16.14 -44.40
CA TRP A 8 18.91 -15.13 -43.81
C TRP A 8 18.26 -15.58 -42.49
N VAL A 9 17.92 -16.87 -42.37
CA VAL A 9 17.40 -17.43 -41.11
C VAL A 9 18.48 -17.44 -40.02
N LEU A 10 19.74 -17.76 -40.37
CA LEU A 10 20.86 -17.70 -39.43
C LEU A 10 21.18 -16.26 -38.99
N LEU A 11 21.08 -15.28 -39.90
CA LEU A 11 21.32 -13.87 -39.58
C LEU A 11 20.21 -13.29 -38.68
N CYS A 12 18.95 -13.68 -38.87
CA CYS A 12 17.85 -13.27 -37.99
C CYS A 12 17.97 -13.87 -36.59
N LEU A 13 18.47 -15.12 -36.46
CA LEU A 13 18.67 -15.76 -35.15
C LEU A 13 19.83 -15.16 -34.36
N LEU A 14 20.84 -14.59 -35.03
CA LEU A 14 21.97 -13.92 -34.38
C LEU A 14 21.67 -12.49 -33.94
N ALA A 15 20.67 -11.82 -34.54
CA ALA A 15 20.27 -10.45 -34.19
C ALA A 15 19.29 -10.37 -33.00
N LEU A 16 18.72 -11.50 -32.58
CA LEU A 16 17.89 -11.60 -31.36
C LEU A 16 18.72 -11.90 -30.10
N GLY A 17 20.03 -12.10 -30.26
CA GLY A 17 20.95 -12.31 -29.15
C GLY A 17 21.47 -10.99 -28.60
N SER A 18 21.14 -10.72 -27.33
CA SER A 18 21.94 -9.92 -26.40
C SER A 18 21.64 -8.42 -26.30
N ALA A 19 20.36 -8.05 -26.20
CA ALA A 19 19.98 -7.00 -25.26
C ALA A 19 19.26 -7.66 -24.07
N ALA A 20 19.93 -8.61 -23.42
CA ALA A 20 19.53 -9.02 -22.08
C ALA A 20 20.00 -7.89 -21.18
N SER A 21 19.08 -7.01 -20.77
CA SER A 21 19.33 -6.14 -19.62
C SER A 21 19.75 -7.05 -18.48
N ALA A 22 20.93 -6.81 -17.93
CA ALA A 22 21.44 -7.61 -16.83
C ALA A 22 20.61 -7.26 -15.60
N ALA A 23 19.54 -8.01 -15.35
CA ALA A 23 18.75 -7.83 -14.15
C ALA A 23 19.65 -8.06 -12.93
N GLU A 24 19.76 -7.04 -12.07
CA GLU A 24 20.54 -7.13 -10.85
C GLU A 24 19.71 -7.82 -9.77
N GLN A 25 20.34 -8.75 -9.06
CA GLN A 25 19.69 -9.59 -8.06
C GLN A 25 20.34 -9.38 -6.70
N ILE A 26 19.50 -9.20 -5.68
CA ILE A 26 19.89 -9.07 -4.29
C ILE A 26 19.21 -10.20 -3.52
N ASP A 27 20.00 -11.18 -3.09
CA ASP A 27 19.50 -12.34 -2.34
C ASP A 27 19.53 -12.06 -0.82
N LEU A 28 18.36 -12.00 -0.23
CA LEU A 28 18.15 -12.01 1.21
C LEU A 28 18.15 -13.47 1.67
N ASN A 29 19.31 -13.94 2.12
CA ASN A 29 19.48 -15.30 2.64
C ASN A 29 19.16 -15.37 4.15
N CYS A 30 18.77 -16.56 4.63
CA CYS A 30 18.51 -16.81 6.06
C CYS A 30 17.38 -15.94 6.66
N VAL A 31 16.33 -15.70 5.87
CA VAL A 31 15.22 -14.82 6.25
C VAL A 31 14.40 -15.47 7.35
N LYS A 32 14.43 -14.89 8.56
CA LYS A 32 13.59 -15.35 9.69
C LYS A 32 12.15 -14.90 9.50
N MET A 33 11.36 -15.54 8.65
CA MET A 33 9.97 -15.12 8.45
C MET A 33 9.11 -15.19 9.73
N PRO A 34 8.06 -14.34 9.85
CA PRO A 34 7.06 -14.46 10.92
C PRO A 34 6.47 -15.87 10.95
N ARG A 35 6.41 -16.50 12.12
CA ARG A 35 5.87 -17.87 12.23
C ARG A 35 4.36 -17.91 11.97
N CYS A 36 3.90 -19.00 11.35
CA CYS A 36 2.49 -19.32 11.15
C CYS A 36 1.71 -18.18 10.47
N CYS A 37 2.18 -17.76 9.30
CA CYS A 37 1.63 -16.63 8.58
C CYS A 37 1.55 -16.93 7.08
N THR A 38 0.45 -16.53 6.43
CA THR A 38 0.38 -16.47 4.98
C THR A 38 0.72 -15.05 4.52
N ILE A 39 1.83 -14.91 3.80
CA ILE A 39 2.32 -13.66 3.24
C ILE A 39 1.49 -13.35 2.00
N SER A 40 0.75 -12.24 2.02
CA SER A 40 -0.07 -11.78 0.89
C SER A 40 0.41 -10.46 0.29
N CYS A 41 1.12 -9.64 1.08
CA CYS A 41 1.65 -8.37 0.63
C CYS A 41 3.06 -8.12 1.16
N VAL A 42 3.78 -7.27 0.45
CA VAL A 42 5.07 -6.73 0.83
C VAL A 42 5.10 -5.23 0.67
N LYS A 43 5.89 -4.59 1.51
CA LYS A 43 6.21 -3.17 1.39
C LYS A 43 7.71 -3.02 1.36
N ILE A 44 8.19 -2.23 0.42
CA ILE A 44 9.60 -1.93 0.28
C ILE A 44 9.83 -0.44 0.41
N ASP A 45 10.94 -0.06 1.01
CA ASP A 45 11.43 1.31 1.06
C ASP A 45 12.87 1.29 0.61
N LEU A 46 13.19 1.86 -0.54
CA LEU A 46 14.53 1.82 -1.11
C LEU A 46 15.09 3.24 -1.23
N GLU A 47 16.31 3.41 -0.74
CA GLU A 47 17.13 4.58 -1.05
C GLU A 47 18.05 4.24 -2.22
N CYS A 48 18.08 5.08 -3.24
CA CYS A 48 18.96 4.88 -4.38
C CYS A 48 19.79 6.12 -4.70
N CYS A 49 20.99 5.85 -5.18
CA CYS A 49 21.96 6.82 -5.65
C CYS A 49 21.76 7.04 -7.16
N GLY A 50 21.56 8.30 -7.55
CA GLY A 50 21.15 8.70 -8.91
C GLY A 50 19.96 9.65 -8.84
N CYS A 51 20.00 10.73 -9.62
CA CYS A 51 19.00 11.81 -9.57
C CYS A 51 17.72 11.54 -10.38
N TYR A 52 17.59 10.37 -11.00
CA TYR A 52 16.49 10.02 -11.88
C TYR A 52 15.74 8.84 -11.27
N GLY A 53 14.42 8.99 -11.09
CA GLY A 53 13.57 7.98 -10.48
C GLY A 53 13.76 6.63 -11.17
N ALA A 54 13.72 5.56 -10.38
CA ALA A 54 13.87 4.22 -10.94
C ALA A 54 12.68 3.91 -11.85
N SER A 55 12.97 3.62 -13.11
CA SER A 55 11.94 3.46 -14.14
C SER A 55 11.74 2.01 -14.60
N GLY A 56 12.69 1.12 -14.26
CA GLY A 56 12.56 -0.32 -14.52
C GLY A 56 11.70 -1.05 -13.50
N ALA A 57 11.26 -2.25 -13.88
CA ALA A 57 10.52 -3.12 -12.98
C ALA A 57 11.38 -3.55 -11.79
N LEU A 58 10.75 -3.62 -10.62
CA LEU A 58 11.29 -4.21 -9.40
C LEU A 58 10.31 -5.28 -8.93
N TRP A 59 10.82 -6.44 -8.56
CA TRP A 59 9.99 -7.48 -7.94
C TRP A 59 10.75 -8.24 -6.84
N ALA A 60 9.98 -8.80 -5.92
CA ALA A 60 10.47 -9.68 -4.87
C ALA A 60 9.99 -11.11 -5.12
N GLU A 61 10.91 -12.06 -5.24
CA GLU A 61 10.63 -13.49 -5.35
C GLU A 61 10.82 -14.15 -3.99
N PHE A 62 9.82 -14.90 -3.54
CA PHE A 62 9.87 -15.71 -2.33
C PHE A 62 10.30 -17.12 -2.70
N LEU A 63 11.43 -17.57 -2.19
CA LEU A 63 12.06 -18.81 -2.62
C LEU A 63 11.98 -19.88 -1.53
N ASP A 64 11.74 -21.12 -1.93
CA ASP A 64 11.87 -22.29 -1.04
C ASP A 64 13.33 -22.68 -0.82
N ARG A 65 13.58 -23.74 -0.05
CA ARG A 65 14.93 -24.27 0.21
C ARG A 65 15.67 -24.71 -1.06
N SER A 66 14.95 -25.11 -2.09
CA SER A 66 15.48 -25.56 -3.37
C SER A 66 15.71 -24.40 -4.35
N GLY A 67 15.33 -23.18 -3.98
CA GLY A 67 15.41 -22.00 -4.84
C GLY A 67 14.25 -21.88 -5.83
N ASN A 68 13.16 -22.63 -5.63
CA ASN A 68 11.95 -22.48 -6.45
C ASN A 68 11.15 -21.26 -5.98
N VAL A 69 10.58 -20.52 -6.94
CA VAL A 69 9.70 -19.39 -6.66
C VAL A 69 8.35 -19.90 -6.15
N LEU A 70 8.02 -19.53 -4.92
CA LEU A 70 6.74 -19.78 -4.27
C LEU A 70 5.72 -18.68 -4.58
N GLY A 71 6.18 -17.44 -4.75
CA GLY A 71 5.37 -16.29 -5.10
C GLY A 71 6.22 -15.07 -5.40
N THR A 72 5.65 -14.14 -6.15
CA THR A 72 6.30 -12.93 -6.66
C THR A 72 5.44 -11.71 -6.36
N ALA A 73 6.06 -10.66 -5.86
CA ALA A 73 5.43 -9.37 -5.67
C ALA A 73 6.09 -8.32 -6.57
N THR A 74 5.32 -7.76 -7.51
CA THR A 74 5.82 -6.78 -8.48
C THR A 74 5.49 -5.36 -8.04
N PHE A 75 6.52 -4.53 -7.92
CA PHE A 75 6.40 -3.12 -7.58
C PHE A 75 6.34 -2.29 -8.86
N ASN A 76 5.16 -1.77 -9.16
CA ASN A 76 4.94 -0.89 -10.31
C ASN A 76 5.18 0.57 -9.91
N GLY A 77 5.85 1.33 -10.78
CA GLY A 77 6.10 2.76 -10.58
C GLY A 77 7.46 3.07 -9.95
N ASN A 78 7.60 4.27 -9.39
CA ASN A 78 8.85 4.72 -8.79
C ASN A 78 9.02 4.11 -7.40
N TRP A 79 9.79 3.04 -7.32
CA TRP A 79 10.17 2.36 -6.08
C TRP A 79 11.36 3.01 -5.36
N CYS A 80 11.96 4.04 -5.97
CA CYS A 80 13.12 4.74 -5.41
C CYS A 80 12.70 5.97 -4.59
N ARG A 81 13.21 6.08 -3.35
CA ARG A 81 12.96 7.16 -2.37
C ARG A 81 11.54 7.24 -1.84
N CYS A 82 10.77 6.17 -1.97
CA CYS A 82 9.39 6.09 -1.50
C CYS A 82 9.08 4.68 -1.02
N GLU A 83 8.23 4.61 0.00
CA GLU A 83 7.63 3.35 0.38
C GLU A 83 6.64 2.89 -0.70
N THR A 84 6.85 1.69 -1.24
CA THR A 84 5.97 1.09 -2.26
C THR A 84 5.48 -0.24 -1.77
N THR A 85 4.20 -0.54 -2.01
CA THR A 85 3.57 -1.79 -1.58
C THR A 85 3.18 -2.61 -2.81
N ALA A 86 3.33 -3.92 -2.73
CA ALA A 86 2.93 -4.85 -3.76
C ALA A 86 2.23 -6.07 -3.13
N THR A 87 1.21 -6.56 -3.82
CA THR A 87 0.56 -7.83 -3.51
C THR A 87 1.36 -8.96 -4.16
N LEU A 88 1.45 -10.11 -3.48
CA LEU A 88 1.99 -11.31 -4.10
C LEU A 88 0.98 -11.85 -5.12
N ASP A 89 1.48 -12.37 -6.25
CA ASP A 89 0.68 -13.09 -7.24
C ASP A 89 -0.02 -14.33 -6.65
N ASN A 90 0.67 -15.00 -5.72
CA ASN A 90 0.22 -16.15 -4.97
C ASN A 90 0.60 -15.97 -3.49
N PRO A 91 -0.35 -16.05 -2.55
CA PRO A 91 -0.03 -16.00 -1.13
C PRO A 91 0.89 -17.16 -0.73
N VAL A 92 1.95 -16.87 0.04
CA VAL A 92 2.99 -17.85 0.40
C VAL A 92 2.97 -18.15 1.89
N ASN A 93 3.10 -19.42 2.27
CA ASN A 93 3.24 -19.78 3.68
C ASN A 93 4.65 -19.44 4.17
N SER A 94 4.73 -18.66 5.24
CA SER A 94 5.99 -18.19 5.81
C SER A 94 6.94 -19.30 6.25
N SER A 95 6.42 -20.50 6.57
CA SER A 95 7.27 -21.65 6.92
C SER A 95 7.99 -22.29 5.74
N GLU A 96 7.56 -21.99 4.52
CA GLU A 96 8.12 -22.56 3.28
C GLU A 96 9.20 -21.66 2.68
N VAL A 97 9.20 -20.37 3.03
CA VAL A 97 10.17 -19.40 2.54
C VAL A 97 11.52 -19.59 3.23
N CYS A 98 12.56 -19.80 2.43
CA CYS A 98 13.95 -19.91 2.88
C CYS A 98 14.76 -18.64 2.59
N SER A 99 14.49 -17.99 1.45
CA SER A 99 15.13 -16.75 1.04
C SER A 99 14.15 -15.87 0.27
N VAL A 100 14.48 -14.58 0.17
CA VAL A 100 13.78 -13.63 -0.70
C VAL A 100 14.79 -13.03 -1.66
N ARG A 101 14.47 -12.99 -2.94
CA ARG A 101 15.30 -12.34 -3.94
C ARG A 101 14.63 -11.08 -4.44
N LEU A 102 15.31 -9.95 -4.32
CA LEU A 102 14.90 -8.72 -5.00
C LEU A 102 15.57 -8.67 -6.37
N VAL A 103 14.78 -8.46 -7.41
CA VAL A 103 15.27 -8.37 -8.78
C VAL A 103 14.85 -7.02 -9.35
N LYS A 104 15.82 -6.29 -9.90
CA LYS A 104 15.59 -5.05 -10.63
C LYS A 104 16.04 -5.18 -12.07
N GLU A 105 15.22 -4.69 -12.99
CA GLU A 105 15.53 -4.72 -14.43
C GLU A 105 16.51 -3.61 -14.83
N ASP A 106 16.51 -2.50 -14.09
CA ASP A 106 17.33 -1.32 -14.36
C ASP A 106 18.66 -1.38 -13.59
N ASP A 107 19.76 -1.60 -14.31
CA ASP A 107 21.12 -1.64 -13.75
C ASP A 107 21.70 -0.25 -13.49
N SER A 108 21.07 0.81 -14.02
CA SER A 108 21.54 2.19 -13.86
C SER A 108 21.26 2.78 -12.46
N VAL A 109 20.32 2.17 -11.73
CA VAL A 109 19.94 2.59 -10.38
C VAL A 109 20.70 1.77 -9.35
N ILE A 110 21.53 2.45 -8.54
CA ILE A 110 22.24 1.82 -7.43
C ILE A 110 21.39 1.98 -6.17
N VAL A 111 20.86 0.89 -5.63
CA VAL A 111 20.24 0.89 -4.30
C VAL A 111 21.36 1.07 -3.27
N THR A 112 21.25 1.99 -2.33
CA THR A 112 22.26 2.17 -1.27
C THR A 112 21.79 1.63 0.06
N TRP A 113 20.48 1.67 0.28
CA TRP A 113 19.83 1.17 1.47
C TRP A 113 18.43 0.70 1.12
N GLY A 114 17.92 -0.26 1.87
CA GLY A 114 16.54 -0.68 1.74
C GLY A 114 15.95 -1.24 3.02
N SER A 115 14.62 -1.26 3.06
CA SER A 115 13.84 -2.11 3.94
C SER A 115 12.77 -2.88 3.18
N LEU A 116 12.54 -4.11 3.59
CA LEU A 116 11.51 -5.01 3.09
C LEU A 116 10.65 -5.39 4.28
N ARG A 117 9.35 -5.24 4.18
CA ARG A 117 8.38 -5.65 5.18
C ARG A 117 7.42 -6.65 4.56
N VAL A 118 7.06 -7.68 5.31
CA VAL A 118 6.04 -8.64 4.91
C VAL A 118 4.78 -8.42 5.72
N PHE A 119 3.64 -8.52 5.06
CA PHE A 119 2.33 -8.48 5.69
C PHE A 119 1.69 -9.87 5.67
N CYS A 120 1.16 -10.25 6.84
CA CYS A 120 0.54 -11.54 7.09
C CYS A 120 -0.97 -11.37 7.08
N GLU A 121 -1.64 -12.06 6.14
CA GLU A 121 -3.10 -12.21 6.04
C GLU A 121 -3.89 -10.88 5.93
N GLY A 122 -4.52 -10.66 4.77
CA GLY A 122 -5.46 -9.54 4.55
C GLY A 122 -5.08 -8.64 3.38
N ASN A 123 -5.76 -7.50 3.29
CA ASN A 123 -5.57 -6.51 2.23
C ASN A 123 -4.37 -5.59 2.55
N CYS A 124 -3.62 -5.16 1.54
CA CYS A 124 -2.34 -4.45 1.72
C CYS A 124 -2.47 -3.07 2.41
N ASP A 125 -3.69 -2.55 2.56
CA ASP A 125 -3.97 -1.19 3.01
C ASP A 125 -4.21 -1.03 4.52
N CYS A 126 -4.42 -2.12 5.29
CA CYS A 126 -4.89 -2.04 6.68
C CYS A 126 -4.13 -2.96 7.66
N GLY A 127 -2.88 -3.28 7.33
CA GLY A 127 -2.13 -4.34 7.99
C GLY A 127 -1.13 -3.91 9.08
N LYS A 128 -1.06 -4.67 10.19
CA LYS A 128 0.08 -4.63 11.13
C LYS A 128 1.28 -5.38 10.54
N TRP A 129 2.31 -4.65 10.11
CA TRP A 129 3.58 -5.21 9.65
C TRP A 129 4.32 -5.89 10.82
N LYS A 130 4.60 -7.18 10.70
CA LYS A 130 5.15 -7.99 11.82
C LYS A 130 6.67 -8.09 11.81
N MET A 131 7.30 -7.87 10.66
CA MET A 131 8.75 -7.95 10.54
C MET A 131 9.25 -7.08 9.39
N ALA A 132 10.40 -6.43 9.62
CA ALA A 132 11.15 -5.74 8.59
C ALA A 132 12.55 -6.36 8.47
N TRP A 133 13.04 -6.44 7.25
CA TRP A 133 14.46 -6.61 6.97
C TRP A 133 14.99 -5.26 6.55
N LYS A 134 16.10 -4.83 7.13
CA LYS A 134 16.71 -3.53 6.86
C LYS A 134 18.18 -3.76 6.57
N GLY A 135 18.72 -3.02 5.62
CA GLY A 135 20.11 -3.22 5.23
C GLY A 135 20.58 -2.29 4.14
N ASP A 136 21.90 -2.28 3.95
CA ASP A 136 22.48 -1.86 2.68
C ASP A 136 22.43 -3.04 1.68
N LEU A 137 22.89 -2.83 0.44
CA LEU A 137 22.94 -3.88 -0.59
C LEU A 137 23.63 -5.18 -0.15
N TRP A 138 24.52 -5.11 0.83
CA TRP A 138 25.46 -6.17 1.17
C TRP A 138 25.10 -6.87 2.48
N CYS A 139 24.36 -6.21 3.35
CA CYS A 139 24.05 -6.67 4.69
C CYS A 139 22.60 -6.32 5.05
N TRP A 140 21.70 -7.26 4.81
CA TRP A 140 20.32 -7.18 5.27
C TRP A 140 20.14 -7.98 6.56
N GLU A 141 19.70 -7.31 7.61
CA GLU A 141 19.43 -7.92 8.90
C GLU A 141 17.93 -7.93 9.21
N PRO A 142 17.41 -9.03 9.80
CA PRO A 142 16.06 -9.06 10.32
C PRO A 142 15.97 -8.12 11.53
N VAL A 143 15.17 -7.06 11.41
CA VAL A 143 14.86 -6.15 12.51
C VAL A 143 13.41 -6.39 12.92
N PRO A 144 13.15 -6.97 14.11
CA PRO A 144 11.79 -7.02 14.63
C PRO A 144 11.30 -5.58 14.82
N GLU A 145 10.29 -5.17 14.06
CA GLU A 145 9.65 -3.88 14.30
C GLU A 145 8.72 -4.02 15.52
N PRO A 146 8.79 -3.07 16.47
CA PRO A 146 7.84 -3.06 17.56
C PRO A 146 6.45 -2.97 16.95
N VAL A 147 5.55 -3.87 17.35
CA VAL A 147 4.13 -3.70 17.08
C VAL A 147 3.74 -2.44 17.86
N MET A 148 3.72 -1.30 17.18
CA MET A 148 3.13 -0.09 17.71
C MET A 148 1.66 -0.43 17.88
N ASP A 149 1.27 -0.83 19.09
CA ASP A 149 -0.13 -0.93 19.44
C ASP A 149 -0.72 0.44 19.14
N GLU A 150 -1.69 0.45 18.23
CA GLU A 150 -2.47 1.62 17.90
C GLU A 150 -2.84 2.29 19.21
N PRO A 151 -2.48 3.58 19.42
CA PRO A 151 -2.66 4.22 20.71
C PRO A 151 -4.11 4.01 21.08
N VAL A 152 -4.36 3.26 22.16
CA VAL A 152 -5.72 2.98 22.64
C VAL A 152 -6.35 4.35 22.73
N ALA A 153 -7.32 4.61 21.86
CA ALA A 153 -8.00 5.90 21.85
C ALA A 153 -8.44 6.12 23.29
N VAL A 154 -7.89 7.16 23.93
CA VAL A 154 -8.24 7.47 25.31
C VAL A 154 -9.73 7.74 25.25
N VAL A 155 -10.54 6.77 25.69
CA VAL A 155 -11.98 6.92 25.76
C VAL A 155 -12.18 8.17 26.58
N PRO A 156 -12.71 9.26 26.01
CA PRO A 156 -12.86 10.50 26.75
C PRO A 156 -13.61 10.15 28.03
N PRO A 157 -13.14 10.59 29.21
CA PRO A 157 -13.84 10.30 30.44
C PRO A 157 -15.30 10.70 30.24
N ALA A 158 -16.21 9.77 30.56
CA ALA A 158 -17.63 10.01 30.41
C ALA A 158 -17.95 11.42 30.96
N PRO A 159 -18.67 12.27 30.20
CA PRO A 159 -18.88 13.65 30.60
C PRO A 159 -19.41 13.67 32.02
N VAL A 160 -18.66 14.31 32.93
CA VAL A 160 -19.04 14.47 34.33
C VAL A 160 -20.45 15.04 34.33
N LYS A 161 -21.43 14.26 34.81
CA LYS A 161 -22.81 14.75 34.97
C LYS A 161 -22.72 16.04 35.77
N LYS A 162 -23.00 17.17 35.11
CA LYS A 162 -23.12 18.47 35.80
C LYS A 162 -24.08 18.26 36.97
N PRO A 163 -23.70 18.65 38.21
CA PRO A 163 -24.64 18.70 39.31
C PRO A 163 -25.85 19.52 38.86
N ALA A 164 -27.05 18.98 39.09
CA ALA A 164 -28.28 19.69 38.79
C ALA A 164 -28.22 21.08 39.44
N PRO A 165 -28.50 22.17 38.70
CA PRO A 165 -28.48 23.50 39.27
C PRO A 165 -29.45 23.56 40.47
N PRO A 166 -29.11 24.30 41.53
CA PRO A 166 -29.98 24.46 42.68
C PRO A 166 -31.33 25.00 42.20
N VAL A 167 -32.41 24.40 42.69
CA VAL A 167 -33.79 24.81 42.39
C VAL A 167 -33.94 26.26 42.82
N VAL A 168 -33.88 27.18 41.85
CA VAL A 168 -34.19 28.59 42.08
C VAL A 168 -35.69 28.67 42.32
N ALA A 169 -36.07 29.07 43.54
CA ALA A 169 -37.45 29.33 43.89
C ALA A 169 -38.06 30.32 42.89
N LYS A 170 -39.16 29.92 42.24
CA LYS A 170 -39.86 30.77 41.28
C LYS A 170 -40.30 32.08 41.93
N LYS A 171 -39.82 33.19 41.40
CA LYS A 171 -40.37 34.53 41.64
C LYS A 171 -41.77 34.61 41.03
N PRO A 172 -42.79 35.16 41.71
CA PRO A 172 -44.14 35.22 41.18
C PRO A 172 -44.20 36.05 39.89
N GLU A 173 -44.82 35.47 38.87
CA GLU A 173 -45.03 36.06 37.55
C GLU A 173 -45.90 37.33 37.64
N PRO A 174 -45.49 38.44 36.99
CA PRO A 174 -46.40 39.54 36.72
C PRO A 174 -47.34 39.14 35.59
N LYS A 175 -48.64 39.28 35.84
CA LYS A 175 -49.68 39.17 34.82
C LYS A 175 -49.45 40.25 33.77
N HIS A 176 -49.18 39.85 32.52
CA HIS A 176 -49.21 40.77 31.40
C HIS A 176 -50.27 40.34 30.38
N ASP A 177 -51.02 41.38 30.01
CA ASP A 177 -52.25 41.40 29.26
C ASP A 177 -52.06 41.00 27.79
N PHE A 178 -53.11 40.44 27.22
CA PHE A 178 -53.21 40.05 25.82
C PHE A 178 -53.30 41.30 24.93
N SER A 179 -52.39 41.45 23.97
CA SER A 179 -52.72 41.87 22.59
C SER A 179 -51.45 42.08 21.75
N TYR A 180 -51.07 41.10 20.93
CA TYR A 180 -50.51 41.37 19.61
C TYR A 180 -50.53 40.11 18.75
N PHE A 181 -51.42 40.08 17.75
CA PHE A 181 -51.36 39.11 16.63
C PHE A 181 -50.62 39.79 15.47
N PRO A 182 -49.44 39.31 15.05
CA PRO A 182 -48.88 39.72 13.78
C PRO A 182 -49.63 39.05 12.61
N PRO A 183 -49.83 39.74 11.48
CA PRO A 183 -50.44 39.14 10.30
C PRO A 183 -49.54 38.06 9.70
N GLN A 184 -50.15 36.95 9.29
CA GLN A 184 -49.47 35.88 8.56
C GLN A 184 -49.14 36.36 7.15
N LYS A 185 -47.88 36.12 6.74
CA LYS A 185 -47.40 36.35 5.39
C LYS A 185 -47.68 35.07 4.59
N GLU A 186 -48.46 35.19 3.52
CA GLU A 186 -48.69 34.11 2.55
C GLU A 186 -47.36 33.74 1.88
N GLU A 187 -47.00 32.44 1.93
CA GLU A 187 -45.91 31.87 1.14
C GLU A 187 -46.45 31.50 -0.25
N GLU A 188 -45.78 32.04 -1.26
CA GLU A 188 -46.00 31.79 -2.68
C GLU A 188 -45.40 30.42 -3.06
N PRO A 189 -46.12 29.55 -3.79
CA PRO A 189 -45.60 28.23 -4.17
C PRO A 189 -44.47 28.38 -5.20
N GLN A 190 -43.32 27.77 -4.91
CA GLN A 190 -42.23 27.65 -5.87
C GLN A 190 -42.53 26.53 -6.86
N ASP A 191 -42.63 26.88 -8.14
CA ASP A 191 -42.82 25.97 -9.25
C ASP A 191 -41.63 25.00 -9.39
N GLU A 192 -41.94 23.71 -9.41
CA GLU A 192 -41.04 22.61 -9.74
C GLU A 192 -40.73 22.62 -11.25
N GLU A 193 -39.48 22.92 -11.63
CA GLU A 193 -39.01 22.76 -13.00
C GLU A 193 -38.56 21.31 -13.25
N VAL A 194 -39.42 20.55 -13.94
CA VAL A 194 -39.15 19.17 -14.39
C VAL A 194 -38.27 19.21 -15.64
N ILE A 195 -36.99 18.86 -15.49
CA ILE A 195 -36.09 18.66 -16.64
C ILE A 195 -36.26 17.22 -17.17
N VAL A 196 -36.93 17.10 -18.31
CA VAL A 196 -37.00 15.87 -19.11
C VAL A 196 -35.74 15.75 -19.97
N VAL A 197 -34.88 14.76 -19.67
CA VAL A 197 -33.78 14.38 -20.56
C VAL A 197 -34.31 13.34 -21.56
N ILE A 198 -34.54 13.80 -22.80
CA ILE A 198 -34.81 12.94 -23.95
C ILE A 198 -33.45 12.55 -24.55
N GLY A 199 -33.18 11.25 -24.63
CA GLY A 199 -31.99 10.70 -25.28
C GLY A 199 -32.03 10.78 -26.81
N ASN A 200 -30.87 10.60 -27.44
CA ASN A 200 -30.71 10.12 -28.81
C ASN A 200 -29.25 9.72 -29.04
N GLY A 201 -29.02 8.54 -29.62
CA GLY A 201 -27.72 8.08 -30.12
C GLY A 201 -27.40 6.64 -29.77
#